data_AF-A0A1Q5H4R7-F1
#
_entry.id   AF-A0A1Q5H4R7-F1
#
_cell.length_a   1.000
_cell.length_b   1.000
_cell.length_c   1.000
_cell.angle_alpha   90.00
_cell.angle_beta   90.00
_cell.angle_gamma   90.00
#
_symmetry.space_group_name_H-M   'P 1'
#
loop_
_entity.id
_entity.type
_entity.pdbx_description
1 polymer ?
#
loop_
_entity_poly.entity_id
_entity_poly.type
_entity_poly.pdbx_seq_one_letter_code
_entity_poly.pdbx_strand_id
1 'polypeptide(L)'
;MTGQQRRPAMNRLVPAEVEHLPTRPLWLCRRCGQPWPCGAAKLALLAEYREVPVSLFLYLAGCLHDAIDDLHRLNPSVTGSTADMFDRFIGWPARHTHAYRVSTTTAVSIEEANS
;
A
#
# COMPACT_ATOMS: atom_id res chain seq x y z
N MET A 1 31.70 17.98 48.54
CA MET A 1 32.11 16.89 47.62
C MET A 1 30.89 16.00 47.37
N THR A 2 30.12 16.25 46.32
CA THR A 2 29.15 15.29 45.77
C THR A 2 28.93 15.67 44.31
N GLY A 3 29.74 15.06 43.42
CA GLY A 3 29.63 15.23 41.99
C GLY A 3 28.40 14.48 41.47
N GLN A 4 27.40 15.22 41.04
CA GLN A 4 26.19 14.69 40.44
C GLN A 4 26.51 14.25 39.00
N GLN A 5 26.90 12.99 38.83
CA GLN A 5 27.09 12.40 37.50
C GLN A 5 25.74 12.28 36.80
N ARG A 6 25.43 13.26 35.94
CA ARG A 6 24.39 13.16 34.93
C ARG A 6 24.84 12.11 33.91
N ARG A 7 24.22 10.93 33.94
CA ARG A 7 24.34 9.93 32.88
C ARG A 7 23.78 10.54 31.59
N PRO A 8 24.52 10.59 30.46
CA PRO A 8 23.93 11.01 29.20
C PRO A 8 22.93 9.94 28.78
N ALA A 9 21.70 10.35 28.46
CA ALA A 9 20.73 9.48 27.81
C ALA A 9 21.34 9.06 26.48
N MET A 10 21.67 7.77 26.35
CA MET A 10 22.04 7.20 25.06
C MET A 10 20.84 7.41 24.14
N ASN A 11 21.06 8.24 23.12
CA ASN A 11 20.15 8.43 22.01
C ASN A 11 19.56 7.07 21.64
N ARG A 12 18.26 6.92 21.85
CA ARG A 12 17.46 5.86 21.26
C ARG A 12 17.55 6.12 19.76
N LEU A 13 18.56 5.51 19.12
CA LEU A 13 18.59 5.33 17.67
C LEU A 13 17.33 4.55 17.37
N VAL A 14 16.25 5.27 17.03
CA VAL A 14 15.07 4.67 16.44
C VAL A 14 15.63 3.90 15.24
N PRO A 15 15.57 2.55 15.23
CA PRO A 15 15.96 1.83 14.04
C PRO A 15 15.11 2.45 12.94
N ALA A 16 15.74 2.99 11.88
CA ALA A 16 15.02 3.41 10.69
C ALA A 16 14.03 2.30 10.39
N GLU A 17 12.74 2.58 10.58
CA GLU A 17 11.69 1.57 10.57
C GLU A 17 11.81 0.87 9.23
N VAL A 18 12.35 -0.36 9.23
CA VAL A 18 12.80 -0.96 7.98
C VAL A 18 11.55 -1.21 7.17
N GLU A 19 11.37 -0.37 6.16
CA GLU A 19 10.18 -0.32 5.35
C GLU A 19 9.92 -1.70 4.73
N HIS A 20 8.66 -2.11 4.76
CA HIS A 20 8.22 -3.40 4.23
C HIS A 20 8.17 -3.33 2.69
N LEU A 21 9.33 -3.22 2.07
CA LEU A 21 9.52 -3.10 0.61
C LEU A 21 9.57 -4.46 -0.09
N PRO A 22 9.19 -4.54 -1.38
CA PRO A 22 9.29 -5.75 -2.17
C PRO A 22 10.75 -6.08 -2.50
N THR A 23 11.05 -7.38 -2.57
CA THR A 23 12.33 -7.90 -3.07
C THR A 23 12.09 -8.60 -4.40
N ARG A 24 12.56 -8.00 -5.49
CA ARG A 24 12.51 -8.61 -6.83
C ARG A 24 13.61 -9.66 -6.99
N PRO A 25 13.41 -10.72 -7.79
CA PRO A 25 12.20 -11.07 -8.54
C PRO A 25 11.18 -11.92 -7.74
N LEU A 26 11.45 -12.20 -6.47
CA LEU A 26 10.62 -13.11 -5.65
C LEU A 26 9.30 -12.47 -5.16
N TRP A 27 9.23 -11.14 -5.18
CA TRP A 27 8.11 -10.36 -4.65
C TRP A 27 7.79 -10.69 -3.19
N LEU A 28 8.82 -11.00 -2.40
CA LEU A 28 8.71 -11.16 -0.96
C LEU A 28 9.08 -9.87 -0.25
N CYS A 29 8.46 -9.62 0.90
CA CYS A 29 8.77 -8.47 1.72
C CYS A 29 10.16 -8.63 2.31
N ARG A 30 11.05 -7.66 2.07
CA ARG A 30 12.44 -7.66 2.56
C ARG A 30 12.53 -7.79 4.08
N ARG A 31 11.53 -7.27 4.80
CA ARG A 31 11.51 -7.24 6.26
C ARG A 31 11.01 -8.52 6.92
N CYS A 32 9.94 -9.13 6.42
CA CYS A 32 9.27 -10.27 7.08
C CYS A 32 9.20 -11.54 6.24
N GLY A 33 9.71 -11.54 5.00
CA GLY A 33 9.72 -12.70 4.11
C GLY A 33 8.35 -13.13 3.57
N GLN A 34 7.26 -12.48 3.98
CA GLN A 34 5.91 -12.77 3.49
C GLN A 34 5.71 -12.27 2.06
N PRO A 35 4.75 -12.82 1.29
CA PRO A 35 4.38 -12.27 -0.01
C PRO A 35 4.08 -10.78 0.09
N TRP A 36 4.83 -9.97 -0.68
CA TRP A 36 4.58 -8.54 -0.75
C TRP A 36 3.39 -8.27 -1.69
N PRO A 37 2.43 -7.38 -1.36
CA PRO A 37 2.37 -6.57 -0.15
C PRO A 37 2.00 -7.41 1.10
N CYS A 38 2.84 -7.38 2.12
CA CYS A 38 2.52 -8.02 3.40
C CYS A 38 1.59 -7.12 4.23
N GLY A 39 1.02 -7.62 5.34
CA GLY A 39 0.08 -6.84 6.17
C GLY A 39 0.60 -5.45 6.57
N ALA A 40 1.85 -5.35 7.03
CA ALA A 40 2.48 -4.08 7.38
C ALA A 40 2.67 -3.15 6.18
N ALA A 41 3.08 -3.66 5.01
CA ALA A 41 3.17 -2.88 3.77
C ALA A 41 1.79 -2.35 3.34
N LYS A 42 0.74 -3.18 3.46
CA LYS A 42 -0.64 -2.76 3.14
C LYS A 42 -1.08 -1.59 4.00
N LEU A 43 -0.82 -1.65 5.31
CA LEU A 43 -1.14 -0.56 6.24
C LEU A 43 -0.33 0.71 5.95
N ALA A 44 0.97 0.57 5.69
CA ALA A 44 1.84 1.70 5.34
C ALA A 44 1.37 2.40 4.06
N LEU A 45 1.09 1.62 3.00
CA LEU A 45 0.59 2.14 1.73
C LEU A 45 -0.78 2.82 1.87
N LEU A 46 -1.69 2.27 2.68
CA LEU A 46 -2.98 2.93 2.95
C LEU A 46 -2.81 4.25 3.70
N ALA A 47 -1.87 4.31 4.65
CA ALA A 47 -1.60 5.52 5.41
C ALA A 47 -0.96 6.61 4.54
N GLU A 48 0.00 6.23 3.68
CA GLU A 48 0.72 7.13 2.78
C GLU A 48 -0.20 7.72 1.71
N TYR A 49 -1.04 6.89 1.07
CA TYR A 49 -1.90 7.30 -0.03
C TYR A 49 -3.33 7.66 0.39
N ARG A 50 -3.57 7.89 1.69
CA ARG A 50 -4.92 8.09 2.25
C ARG A 50 -5.73 9.19 1.55
N GLU A 51 -5.07 10.27 1.13
CA GLU A 51 -5.71 11.43 0.46
C GLU A 51 -5.77 11.27 -1.07
N VAL A 52 -5.03 10.31 -1.63
CA VAL A 52 -4.85 10.12 -3.08
C VAL A 52 -5.00 8.64 -3.46
N PRO A 53 -6.18 8.03 -3.22
CA PRO A 53 -6.36 6.60 -3.41
C PRO A 53 -6.18 6.13 -4.86
N VAL A 54 -6.46 6.99 -5.85
CA VAL A 54 -6.19 6.68 -7.26
C VAL A 54 -4.70 6.44 -7.49
N SER A 55 -3.83 7.23 -6.87
CA SER A 55 -2.38 7.06 -6.95
C SER A 55 -1.91 5.73 -6.33
N LEU A 56 -2.57 5.25 -5.27
CA LEU A 56 -2.31 3.92 -4.70
C LEU A 56 -2.62 2.81 -5.70
N PHE A 57 -3.77 2.87 -6.36
CA PHE A 57 -4.15 1.88 -7.37
C PHE A 57 -3.20 1.88 -8.56
N LEU A 58 -2.78 3.07 -9.04
CA LEU A 58 -1.82 3.18 -10.14
C LEU A 58 -0.46 2.60 -9.77
N TYR A 59 0.04 2.90 -8.56
CA TYR A 59 1.28 2.32 -8.04
C TYR A 59 1.20 0.79 -7.98
N LEU A 60 0.12 0.26 -7.38
CA LEU A 60 -0.07 -1.18 -7.24
C LEU A 60 -0.30 -1.90 -8.57
N ALA A 61 -0.91 -1.24 -9.56
CA ALA A 61 -1.06 -1.78 -10.91
C ALA A 61 0.30 -1.93 -11.62
N GLY A 62 1.20 -0.96 -11.45
CA GLY A 62 2.58 -1.08 -11.91
C GLY A 62 3.31 -2.25 -11.24
N CYS A 63 3.20 -2.35 -9.92
CA CYS A 63 3.77 -3.49 -9.19
C CYS A 63 3.19 -4.84 -9.62
N LEU A 64 1.89 -4.93 -9.87
CA LEU A 64 1.23 -6.13 -10.37
C LEU A 64 1.81 -6.57 -11.72
N HIS A 65 1.97 -5.63 -12.66
CA HIS A 65 2.57 -5.90 -13.96
C HIS A 65 3.98 -6.48 -13.83
N ASP A 66 4.84 -5.81 -13.06
CA ASP A 66 6.22 -6.26 -12.85
C ASP A 66 6.28 -7.61 -12.10
N ALA A 67 5.35 -7.85 -11.17
CA ALA A 67 5.26 -9.09 -10.42
C ALA A 67 4.86 -10.29 -11.28
N ILE A 68 3.92 -10.09 -12.20
CA ILE A 68 3.53 -11.13 -13.14
C ILE A 68 4.74 -11.50 -14.01
N ASP A 69 5.45 -10.52 -14.58
CA ASP A 69 6.61 -10.78 -15.44
C ASP A 69 7.73 -11.50 -14.67
N ASP A 70 8.12 -10.99 -13.50
CA ASP A 70 9.19 -11.57 -12.68
C ASP A 70 8.87 -13.00 -12.24
N LEU A 71 7.68 -13.23 -11.67
CA LEU A 71 7.31 -14.54 -11.15
C LEU A 71 7.13 -15.55 -12.27
N HIS A 72 6.59 -15.13 -13.43
CA HIS A 72 6.39 -16.02 -14.56
C HIS A 72 7.73 -16.45 -15.18
N ARG A 73 8.70 -15.53 -15.24
CA ARG A 73 10.08 -15.84 -15.65
C ARG A 73 10.80 -16.76 -14.67
N LEU A 74 10.57 -16.61 -13.37
CA LEU A 74 11.14 -17.51 -12.36
C LEU A 74 10.57 -18.92 -12.48
N ASN A 75 9.24 -19.02 -12.45
CA ASN A 75 8.51 -20.26 -12.65
C ASN A 75 7.02 -19.97 -12.89
N PRO A 76 6.44 -20.35 -14.03
CA PRO A 76 5.03 -20.15 -14.32
C PRO A 76 4.07 -20.71 -13.26
N SER A 77 4.44 -21.77 -12.54
CA SER A 77 3.61 -22.33 -11.47
C SER A 77 3.54 -21.44 -10.22
N VAL A 78 4.55 -20.58 -10.00
CA VAL A 78 4.64 -19.70 -8.83
C VAL A 78 3.82 -18.43 -9.01
N THR A 79 3.60 -17.97 -10.25
CA THR A 79 2.72 -16.83 -10.54
C THR A 79 1.28 -17.11 -10.13
N GLY A 80 0.82 -18.36 -10.15
CA GLY A 80 -0.56 -18.70 -9.80
C GLY A 80 -1.58 -18.13 -10.80
N SER A 81 -2.84 -17.99 -10.37
CA SER A 81 -3.92 -17.51 -11.23
C SER A 81 -3.97 -15.98 -11.30
N THR A 82 -4.60 -15.45 -12.36
CA THR A 82 -4.87 -14.01 -12.49
C THR A 82 -5.69 -13.47 -11.32
N ALA A 83 -6.64 -14.28 -10.80
CA ALA A 83 -7.46 -13.89 -9.66
C ALA A 83 -6.61 -13.71 -8.39
N ASP A 84 -5.67 -14.63 -8.12
CA ASP A 84 -4.78 -14.54 -6.96
C ASP A 84 -3.89 -13.30 -7.01
N MET A 85 -3.39 -12.97 -8.20
CA MET A 85 -2.57 -11.77 -8.42
C MET A 85 -3.39 -10.49 -8.27
N PHE A 86 -4.62 -10.47 -8.77
CA PHE A 86 -5.55 -9.37 -8.54
C PHE A 86 -5.84 -9.18 -7.05
N ASP A 87 -6.21 -10.23 -6.32
CA ASP A 87 -6.55 -10.15 -4.89
C ASP A 87 -5.35 -9.73 -4.04
N ARG A 88 -4.15 -10.18 -4.41
CA ARG A 88 -2.90 -9.85 -3.74
C ARG A 88 -2.54 -8.37 -3.85
N PHE A 89 -2.65 -7.77 -5.03
CA PHE A 89 -2.23 -6.39 -5.28
C PHE A 89 -3.38 -5.38 -5.26
N ILE A 90 -4.52 -5.68 -5.87
CA ILE A 90 -5.60 -4.71 -6.20
C ILE A 90 -6.91 -4.97 -5.45
N GLY A 91 -7.23 -6.21 -5.09
CA GLY A 91 -8.52 -6.54 -4.47
C GLY A 91 -8.69 -5.97 -3.06
N TRP A 92 -7.60 -5.59 -2.41
CA TRP A 92 -7.58 -5.24 -1.00
C TRP A 92 -7.69 -3.74 -0.66
N PRO A 93 -7.20 -2.76 -1.45
CA PRO A 93 -7.40 -1.35 -1.14
C PRO A 93 -8.87 -0.93 -1.27
N ALA A 94 -9.63 -1.52 -2.20
CA ALA A 94 -11.03 -1.14 -2.46
C ALA A 94 -11.95 -1.23 -1.23
N ARG A 95 -11.69 -2.17 -0.31
CA ARG A 95 -12.46 -2.29 0.95
C ARG A 95 -12.11 -1.23 2.00
N HIS A 96 -10.95 -0.59 1.86
CA HIS A 96 -10.44 0.43 2.79
C HIS A 96 -10.65 1.85 2.26
N THR A 97 -10.78 2.02 0.95
CA THR A 97 -11.07 3.29 0.31
C THR A 97 -12.57 3.59 0.35
N HIS A 98 -13.09 3.89 1.54
CA HIS A 98 -14.51 4.26 1.74
C HIS A 98 -14.88 5.63 1.09
N ALA A 99 -13.91 6.31 0.47
CA ALA A 99 -14.02 7.71 0.04
C ALA A 99 -14.31 7.93 -1.45
N TYR A 100 -14.34 6.90 -2.30
CA TYR A 100 -14.89 7.07 -3.64
C TYR A 100 -16.41 6.84 -3.64
N ARG A 101 -17.12 7.52 -2.73
CA ARG A 101 -18.49 7.88 -3.06
C ARG A 101 -18.34 9.01 -4.05
N VAL A 102 -18.58 8.74 -5.33
CA VAL A 102 -18.90 9.81 -6.26
C VAL A 102 -20.01 10.58 -5.58
N SER A 103 -19.70 11.75 -5.05
CA SER A 103 -20.69 12.78 -4.83
C SER A 103 -21.25 13.03 -6.23
N THR A 104 -22.33 12.34 -6.57
CA THR A 104 -23.31 12.90 -7.48
C THR A 104 -23.69 14.21 -6.82
N THR A 105 -22.96 15.26 -7.17
CA THR A 105 -23.45 16.62 -7.06
C THR A 105 -24.83 16.55 -7.69
N THR A 106 -25.83 16.67 -6.83
CA THR A 106 -27.17 17.06 -7.17
C THR A 106 -27.04 18.29 -8.08
N ALA A 107 -26.96 18.09 -9.39
CA ALA A 107 -27.52 19.03 -10.35
C ALA A 107 -29.02 18.78 -10.26
N VAL A 108 -29.65 19.35 -9.22
CA VAL A 108 -30.51 20.52 -9.37
C VAL A 108 -31.52 20.23 -10.46
N SER A 109 -32.69 19.80 -10.00
CA SER A 109 -33.95 19.95 -10.73
C SER A 109 -33.98 21.34 -11.35
N ILE A 110 -33.88 21.43 -12.67
CA ILE A 110 -34.42 22.56 -13.41
C ILE A 110 -35.83 22.10 -13.80
N GLU A 111 -36.74 22.22 -12.84
CA GLU A 111 -38.17 22.13 -13.08
C GLU A 111 -38.69 23.56 -13.21
N GLU A 112 -39.44 23.76 -14.29
CA GLU A 112 -40.18 24.95 -14.71
C GLU A 112 -40.63 25.89 -13.59
N ALA A 113 -40.29 27.18 -13.70
CA ALA A 113 -41.18 28.31 -13.35
C ALA A 113 -40.50 29.66 -13.63
N ASN A 114 -40.83 30.28 -14.77
CA ASN A 114 -41.30 31.68 -14.80
C ASN A 114 -41.67 32.08 -16.23
N SER A 115 -42.99 32.12 -16.42
CA SER A 115 -43.80 33.13 -17.13
C SER A 115 -43.27 33.77 -18.41
#